data_AF-A0A4V2BJ63-F1
#
_entry.id   AF-A0A4V2BJ63-F1
#
_cell.length_a   1.000
_cell.length_b   1.000
_cell.length_c   1.000
_cell.angle_alpha   90.00
_cell.angle_beta   90.00
_cell.angle_gamma   90.00
#
_symmetry.space_group_name_H-M   'P 1'
#
loop_
_entity.id
_entity.type
_entity.pdbx_description
1 polymer ?
#
loop_
_entity_poly.entity_id
_entity_poly.type
_entity_poly.pdbx_seq_one_letter_code
_entity_poly.pdbx_strand_id
1 'polypeptide(L)'
;MQQPPRRSPNATTNFLIAALLGIPGMINLAGGAMRGGVGEIICGLAALGYALLLVRDGLSIRKTGRPAMPQSRMLLAGFGFLSVYMVGLYLKHAG
;
A
#
# COMPACT_ATOMS: atom_id res chain seq x y z
N MET A 1 -10.54 -24.44 -20.48
CA MET A 1 -9.81 -23.29 -19.93
C MET A 1 -9.53 -23.57 -18.46
N GLN A 2 -8.29 -23.86 -18.08
CA GLN A 2 -7.91 -23.95 -16.67
C GLN A 2 -8.01 -22.55 -16.07
N GLN A 3 -8.93 -22.34 -15.12
CA GLN A 3 -9.00 -21.07 -14.41
C GLN A 3 -7.65 -20.87 -13.69
N PRO A 4 -6.97 -19.73 -13.86
CA PRO A 4 -5.75 -19.45 -13.12
C PRO A 4 -6.05 -19.59 -11.63
N PRO A 5 -5.14 -20.15 -10.82
CA PRO A 5 -5.39 -20.40 -9.41
C PRO A 5 -5.89 -19.10 -8.76
N ARG A 6 -7.14 -19.13 -8.29
CA ARG A 6 -7.73 -18.01 -7.55
C ARG A 6 -6.83 -17.79 -6.34
N ARG A 7 -6.06 -16.70 -6.36
CA ARG A 7 -5.23 -16.29 -5.22
C ARG A 7 -6.16 -16.14 -4.03
N SER A 8 -6.10 -17.05 -3.08
CA SER A 8 -6.94 -16.96 -1.89
C SER A 8 -6.49 -15.72 -1.09
N PRO A 9 -7.43 -14.92 -0.57
CA PRO A 9 -7.08 -13.82 0.32
C PRO A 9 -6.30 -14.38 1.51
N ASN A 10 -5.04 -13.96 1.68
CA ASN A 10 -4.17 -14.45 2.75
C ASN A 10 -3.73 -13.29 3.65
N ALA A 11 -4.14 -13.36 4.92
CA ALA A 11 -3.79 -12.37 5.93
C ALA A 11 -2.29 -12.16 6.07
N THR A 12 -1.51 -13.25 6.08
CA THR A 12 -0.04 -13.19 6.23
C THR A 12 0.60 -12.45 5.07
N THR A 13 0.15 -12.71 3.83
CA THR A 13 0.63 -11.99 2.65
C THR A 13 0.28 -10.50 2.72
N ASN A 14 -0.95 -10.17 3.14
CA ASN A 14 -1.35 -8.77 3.30
C ASN A 14 -0.49 -8.05 4.35
N PHE A 15 -0.24 -8.66 5.50
CA PHE A 15 0.64 -8.06 6.52
C PHE A 15 2.08 -7.92 6.04
N LEU A 16 2.61 -8.90 5.31
CA LEU A 16 3.95 -8.83 4.74
C LEU A 16 4.08 -7.66 3.76
N ILE A 17 3.14 -7.55 2.82
CA ILE A 17 3.12 -6.44 1.85
C ILE A 17 2.94 -5.11 2.57
N ALA A 18 2.07 -5.05 3.58
CA ALA A 18 1.87 -3.85 4.38
C ALA A 18 3.15 -3.43 5.12
N ALA A 19 3.94 -4.36 5.65
CA ALA A 19 5.22 -4.04 6.28
C ALA A 19 6.25 -3.55 5.25
N LEU A 20 6.34 -4.22 4.10
CA LEU A 20 7.23 -3.85 3.00
C LEU A 20 6.93 -2.45 2.44
N LEU A 21 5.67 -2.01 2.48
CA LEU A 21 5.27 -0.66 2.09
C LEU A 21 5.37 0.34 3.25
N GLY A 22 4.97 -0.10 4.44
CA GLY A 22 4.86 0.74 5.62
C GLY A 22 6.22 1.26 6.08
N ILE A 23 7.26 0.41 6.11
CA ILE A 23 8.59 0.84 6.58
C ILE A 23 9.19 1.91 5.65
N PRO A 24 9.31 1.71 4.31
CA PRO A 24 9.78 2.76 3.42
C PRO A 24 8.85 3.99 3.38
N GLY A 25 7.53 3.77 3.53
CA GLY A 25 6.55 4.84 3.61
C GLY A 25 6.79 5.77 4.80
N MET A 26 7.04 5.20 5.99
CA MET A 26 7.41 5.95 7.19
C MET A 26 8.72 6.71 7.00
N ILE A 27 9.73 6.08 6.39
CA ILE A 27 11.03 6.71 6.13
C ILE A 27 10.88 7.92 5.20
N ASN A 28 10.14 7.78 4.09
CA ASN A 28 9.89 8.88 3.16
C ASN A 28 9.07 10.00 3.83
N LEU A 29 8.06 9.66 4.63
CA LEU A 29 7.25 10.67 5.31
C LEU A 29 8.08 11.47 6.33
N ALA A 30 8.89 10.78 7.15
CA ALA A 30 9.78 11.41 8.12
C ALA A 30 10.87 12.25 7.43
N GLY A 31 11.50 11.72 6.37
CA GLY A 31 12.48 12.44 5.56
C GLY A 31 11.88 13.72 4.97
N GLY A 32 10.69 13.61 4.37
CA GLY A 32 9.98 14.74 3.78
C GLY A 32 9.59 15.80 4.80
N ALA A 33 9.14 15.39 5.99
CA ALA A 33 8.82 16.31 7.08
C ALA A 33 10.06 17.04 7.64
N MET A 34 11.21 16.35 7.71
CA MET A 34 12.45 16.93 8.24
C MET A 34 13.20 17.79 7.23
N ARG A 35 13.14 17.44 5.93
CA ARG A 35 13.91 18.07 4.85
C ARG A 35 13.08 18.96 3.93
N GLY A 36 11.77 19.05 4.14
CA GLY A 36 10.85 19.86 3.31
C GLY A 36 10.54 19.24 1.94
N GLY A 37 10.80 17.94 1.75
CA GLY A 37 10.60 17.27 0.46
C GLY A 37 9.14 16.88 0.22
N VAL A 38 8.39 17.71 -0.51
CA VAL A 38 6.98 17.44 -0.87
C VAL A 38 6.81 16.10 -1.58
N GLY A 39 7.73 15.75 -2.49
CA GLY A 39 7.72 14.45 -3.17
C GLY A 39 7.89 13.26 -2.21
N GLU A 40 8.73 13.40 -1.18
CA GLU A 40 8.91 12.36 -0.15
C GLU A 40 7.66 12.20 0.72
N ILE A 41 7.01 13.31 1.09
CA ILE A 41 5.75 13.28 1.84
C ILE A 41 4.67 12.54 1.04
N ILE A 42 4.51 12.86 -0.25
CA ILE A 42 3.51 12.21 -1.11
C ILE A 42 3.81 10.71 -1.26
N CYS A 43 5.07 10.34 -1.50
CA CYS A 43 5.49 8.94 -1.54
C CYS A 43 5.17 8.21 -0.24
N GLY A 44 5.47 8.84 0.90
CA GLY A 44 5.24 8.30 2.22
C GLY A 44 3.75 8.05 2.48
N LEU A 45 2.91 9.07 2.25
CA LEU A 45 1.46 8.98 2.43
C LEU A 45 0.83 7.91 1.52
N ALA A 46 1.28 7.81 0.27
CA ALA A 46 0.74 6.82 -0.66
C ALA A 46 1.05 5.38 -0.21
N ALA A 47 2.31 5.12 0.16
CA ALA A 47 2.73 3.79 0.63
C ALA A 47 2.03 3.42 1.95
N LEU A 48 1.94 4.36 2.89
CA LEU A 48 1.27 4.15 4.19
C LEU A 48 -0.24 3.95 4.03
N GLY A 49 -0.89 4.71 3.16
CA GLY A 49 -2.32 4.57 2.89
C GLY A 49 -2.68 3.17 2.40
N TYR A 50 -1.91 2.62 1.46
CA TYR A 50 -2.14 1.25 0.99
C TYR A 50 -1.75 0.20 2.04
N ALA A 51 -0.67 0.41 2.79
CA ALA A 51 -0.30 -0.48 3.89
C ALA A 51 -1.41 -0.59 4.94
N LEU A 52 -2.05 0.52 5.32
CA LEU A 52 -3.18 0.54 6.26
C LEU A 52 -4.38 -0.26 5.73
N LEU A 53 -4.67 -0.17 4.44
CA LEU A 53 -5.74 -0.98 3.82
C LEU A 53 -5.43 -2.48 3.88
N LEU A 54 -4.18 -2.87 3.61
CA LEU A 54 -3.73 -4.25 3.69
C LEU A 54 -3.76 -4.78 5.14
N VAL A 55 -3.35 -3.98 6.12
CA VAL A 55 -3.47 -4.32 7.54
C VAL A 55 -4.94 -4.53 7.92
N ARG A 56 -5.82 -3.61 7.54
CA ARG A 56 -7.26 -3.73 7.80
C ARG A 56 -7.84 -5.02 7.21
N ASP A 57 -7.49 -5.33 5.96
CA ASP A 57 -7.98 -6.55 5.29
C ASP A 57 -7.40 -7.82 5.95
N GLY A 58 -6.11 -7.83 6.27
CA GLY A 58 -5.47 -8.92 7.02
C GLY A 58 -6.09 -9.14 8.41
N LEU A 59 -6.44 -8.07 9.12
CA LEU A 59 -7.16 -8.13 10.39
C LEU A 59 -8.57 -8.69 10.21
N SER A 60 -9.29 -8.30 9.15
CA SER A 60 -10.61 -8.86 8.82
C SER A 60 -10.53 -10.36 8.58
N ILE A 61 -9.56 -10.82 7.79
CA ILE A 61 -9.36 -12.25 7.50
C ILE A 61 -9.02 -13.00 8.79
N ARG A 62 -8.12 -12.48 9.63
CA ARG A 62 -7.78 -13.11 10.92
C ARG A 62 -8.96 -13.22 11.87
N LYS A 63 -9.84 -12.21 11.92
CA LYS A 63 -10.97 -12.16 12.85
C LYS A 63 -12.20 -12.92 12.35
N THR A 64 -12.46 -12.90 11.04
CA THR A 64 -13.74 -13.36 10.47
C THR A 64 -13.59 -14.50 9.46
N GLY A 65 -12.35 -14.84 9.08
CA GLY A 65 -12.07 -15.77 7.99
C GLY A 65 -12.36 -15.21 6.59
N ARG A 66 -12.74 -13.93 6.47
CA ARG A 66 -13.15 -13.30 5.20
C ARG A 66 -12.43 -11.97 4.97
N PRO A 67 -12.07 -11.66 3.71
CA PRO A 67 -11.51 -10.36 3.36
C PRO A 67 -12.54 -9.25 3.60
N ALA A 68 -12.04 -8.08 3.99
CA ALA A 68 -12.87 -6.88 4.18
C ALA A 68 -13.41 -6.34 2.85
N MET A 69 -12.71 -6.61 1.74
CA MET A 69 -13.16 -6.23 0.40
C MET A 69 -12.76 -7.22 -0.69
N PRO A 70 -13.46 -7.23 -1.84
CA PRO A 70 -13.09 -8.05 -2.98
C PRO A 70 -11.68 -7.74 -3.49
N GLN A 71 -10.97 -8.77 -3.94
CA GLN A 71 -9.60 -8.63 -4.45
C GLN A 71 -9.50 -7.64 -5.62
N SER A 72 -10.52 -7.55 -6.48
CA SER A 72 -10.56 -6.57 -7.57
C SER A 72 -10.52 -5.12 -7.06
N ARG A 73 -11.22 -4.83 -5.95
CA ARG A 73 -11.20 -3.50 -5.32
C ARG A 73 -9.88 -3.24 -4.62
N MET A 74 -9.28 -4.24 -3.98
CA MET A 74 -7.95 -4.13 -3.38
C MET A 74 -6.89 -3.80 -4.45
N LEU A 75 -6.92 -4.50 -5.59
CA LEU A 75 -6.02 -4.24 -6.71
C LEU A 75 -6.21 -2.83 -7.28
N LEU A 76 -7.46 -2.40 -7.49
CA LEU A 76 -7.76 -1.06 -7.96
C LEU A 76 -7.24 0.02 -6.99
N ALA A 77 -7.44 -0.19 -5.68
CA ALA A 77 -6.88 0.69 -4.66
C ALA A 77 -5.35 0.71 -4.73
N GLY A 78 -4.71 -0.46 -4.88
CA GLY A 78 -3.27 -0.58 -5.07
C GLY A 78 -2.75 0.20 -6.28
N PHE A 79 -3.43 0.13 -7.42
CA PHE A 79 -3.11 0.95 -8.59
C PHE A 79 -3.31 2.44 -8.33
N GLY A 80 -4.37 2.83 -7.63
CA GLY A 80 -4.60 4.22 -7.23
C GLY A 80 -3.45 4.77 -6.38
N PHE A 81 -3.04 4.04 -5.34
CA PHE A 81 -1.90 4.43 -4.50
C PHE A 81 -0.57 4.41 -5.27
N LEU A 82 -0.37 3.46 -6.18
CA LEU A 82 0.80 3.41 -7.04
C LEU A 82 0.89 4.66 -7.93
N SER A 83 -0.22 5.10 -8.53
CA SER A 83 -0.26 6.32 -9.34
C SER A 83 0.12 7.56 -8.53
N VAL A 84 -0.42 7.70 -7.30
CA VAL A 84 -0.06 8.80 -6.39
C VAL A 84 1.43 8.73 -6.02
N TYR A 85 1.95 7.53 -5.76
CA TYR A 85 3.35 7.30 -5.45
C TYR A 85 4.26 7.71 -6.63
N MET A 86 3.89 7.38 -7.88
CA MET A 86 4.61 7.82 -9.08
C MET A 86 4.65 9.35 -9.20
N VAL A 87 3.55 10.04 -8.90
CA VAL A 87 3.53 11.52 -8.87
C VAL A 87 4.48 12.06 -7.80
N GLY A 88 4.48 11.47 -6.60
CA GLY A 88 5.42 11.84 -5.54
C GLY A 88 6.88 11.62 -5.97
N LEU A 89 7.18 10.51 -6.65
CA LEU A 89 8.51 10.21 -7.16
C LEU A 89 8.95 11.19 -8.24
N TYR A 90 8.05 11.57 -9.15
CA TYR A 90 8.31 12.59 -10.14
C TYR A 90 8.66 13.92 -9.47
N LEU A 91 7.84 14.40 -8.53
CA LEU A 91 8.10 15.64 -7.80
C LEU A 91 9.38 15.61 -6.97
N LYS A 92 9.76 14.42 -6.46
CA LYS A 92 11.01 14.22 -5.73
C LYS A 92 12.26 14.42 -6.61
N HIS A 93 12.18 14.09 -7.90
CA HIS A 93 13.34 14.11 -8.82
C HIS A 93 13.28 15.22 -9.88
N ALA A 94 12.12 15.88 -10.04
CA ALA A 94 11.93 16.97 -10.98
C ALA A 94 12.43 18.33 -10.45
N GLY A 95 12.93 18.37 -9.21
CA GLY A 95 13.52 19.55 -8.56
C GLY A 95 15.02 19.40 -8.35
#